data_AF-A0A7R9YMC5-F1
#
_entry.id   AF-A0A7R9YMC5-F1
#
_cell.length_a   1.000
_cell.length_b   1.000
_cell.length_c   1.000
_cell.angle_alpha   90.00
_cell.angle_beta   90.00
_cell.angle_gamma   90.00
#
_symmetry.space_group_name_H-M   'P 1'
#
loop_
_entity.id
_entity.type
_entity.pdbx_description
1 polymer ?
#
loop_
_entity_poly.entity_id
_entity_poly.type
_entity_poly.pdbx_seq_one_letter_code
_entity_poly.pdbx_strand_id
1 'polypeptide(L)'
;MIDRLGQVAPRVVFSCSEAVYRGKRLTMAAKLDALAESLGESTQLVLSPYLPHMPPPDLAALSPRARRMSSTLEAFLRRAPLADVGGAIDFAPRAFDDEVYVMFSSGTTGRPKC
;
A
#
# COMPACT_ATOMS: atom_id res chain seq x y z
N MET A 1 -2.58 4.20 12.20
CA MET A 1 -2.33 3.48 10.93
C MET A 1 -1.58 2.20 11.23
N ILE A 2 -0.40 2.30 11.86
CA ILE A 2 0.43 1.17 12.26
C ILE A 2 -0.35 0.14 13.10
N ASP A 3 -1.09 0.57 14.13
CA ASP A 3 -1.89 -0.35 14.97
C ASP A 3 -3.01 -1.10 14.22
N ARG A 4 -3.42 -0.59 13.06
CA ARG A 4 -4.44 -1.25 12.22
C ARG A 4 -3.80 -2.32 11.36
N LEU A 5 -2.69 -1.99 10.71
CA LEU A 5 -1.96 -2.93 9.84
C LEU A 5 -1.34 -4.08 10.64
N GLY A 6 -0.93 -3.85 11.89
CA GLY A 6 -0.49 -4.92 12.78
C GLY A 6 -1.58 -5.95 13.12
N GLN A 7 -2.87 -5.62 12.99
CA GLN A 7 -3.98 -6.55 13.25
C GLN A 7 -4.25 -7.50 12.08
N VAL A 8 -3.98 -7.07 10.84
CA VAL A 8 -4.27 -7.84 9.62
C VAL A 8 -3.04 -8.44 8.95
N ALA A 9 -1.83 -8.06 9.38
CA ALA A 9 -0.55 -8.60 8.91
C ALA A 9 -0.47 -8.74 7.37
N PRO A 10 -0.61 -7.63 6.62
CA PRO A 10 -0.73 -7.68 5.17
C PRO A 10 0.57 -8.16 4.52
N ARG A 11 0.46 -8.86 3.39
CA ARG A 11 1.62 -9.21 2.54
C ARG A 11 1.96 -8.11 1.53
N VAL A 12 0.98 -7.28 1.17
CA VAL A 12 1.15 -6.16 0.23
C VAL A 12 0.42 -4.94 0.79
N VAL A 13 1.08 -3.78 0.76
CA VAL A 13 0.50 -2.49 1.15
C VAL A 13 0.67 -1.53 -0.01
N PHE A 14 -0.43 -0.90 -0.43
CA PHE A 14 -0.41 0.15 -1.45
C PHE A 14 -0.44 1.53 -0.78
N SER A 15 0.36 2.47 -1.27
CA SER A 15 0.36 3.86 -0.83
C SER A 15 0.81 4.81 -1.94
N CYS A 16 0.66 6.11 -1.73
CA CYS A 16 1.36 7.12 -2.50
C CYS A 16 2.62 7.58 -1.74
N SER A 17 3.67 7.99 -2.46
CA SER A 17 4.86 8.64 -1.88
C SER A 17 4.61 10.08 -1.47
N GLU A 18 3.58 10.69 -2.05
CA GLU A 18 3.23 12.08 -1.85
C GLU A 18 1.71 12.26 -1.92
N ALA A 19 1.23 13.43 -1.50
CA ALA A 19 -0.13 13.87 -1.72
C ALA A 19 -0.16 15.37 -2.04
N VAL A 20 -1.20 15.82 -2.75
CA VAL A 20 -1.49 17.24 -2.93
C VAL A 20 -2.74 17.59 -2.15
N TYR A 21 -2.61 18.48 -1.17
CA TYR A 21 -3.72 18.93 -0.34
C TYR A 21 -3.70 20.46 -0.26
N ARG A 22 -4.81 21.10 -0.63
CA ARG A 22 -4.94 22.58 -0.68
C ARG A 22 -3.80 23.24 -1.46
N GLY A 23 -3.45 22.67 -2.61
CA GLY A 23 -2.35 23.14 -3.46
C GLY A 23 -0.94 22.90 -2.92
N LYS A 24 -0.79 22.33 -1.71
CA LYS A 24 0.52 22.02 -1.13
C LYS A 24 0.87 20.56 -1.38
N ARG A 25 2.12 20.33 -1.80
CA ARG A 25 2.70 18.99 -1.92
C ARG A 25 3.17 18.52 -0.54
N LEU A 26 2.73 17.33 -0.14
CA LEU A 26 3.04 16.70 1.13
C LEU A 26 3.82 15.42 0.84
N THR A 27 5.06 15.33 1.33
CA THR A 27 5.83 14.07 1.28
C THR A 27 5.32 13.09 2.34
N MET A 28 5.20 11.81 1.96
CA MET A 28 4.86 10.71 2.86
C MET A 28 6.10 9.95 3.35
N ALA A 29 7.32 10.30 2.93
CA ALA A 29 8.54 9.53 3.21
C ALA A 29 8.68 9.14 4.70
N ALA A 30 8.60 10.10 5.62
CA ALA A 30 8.70 9.83 7.06
C ALA A 30 7.59 8.89 7.58
N LYS A 31 6.38 8.97 7.01
CA LYS A 31 5.27 8.06 7.38
C LYS A 31 5.47 6.67 6.80
N LEU A 32 6.03 6.57 5.60
CA LEU A 32 6.35 5.30 4.94
C LEU A 32 7.52 4.60 5.62
N ASP A 33 8.51 5.34 6.10
CA ASP A 33 9.60 4.80 6.91
C ASP A 33 9.07 4.25 8.24
N ALA A 34 8.29 5.05 8.98
CA ALA A 34 7.66 4.58 10.21
C ALA A 34 6.74 3.37 9.99
N LEU A 35 6.06 3.32 8.85
CA LEU A 35 5.25 2.17 8.45
C LEU A 35 6.13 0.94 8.21
N ALA A 36 7.20 1.06 7.42
CA ALA A 36 8.10 -0.05 7.09
C ALA A 36 8.74 -0.69 8.33
N GLU A 37 9.05 0.11 9.36
CA GLU A 37 9.55 -0.40 10.65
C GLU A 37 8.53 -1.30 11.37
N SER A 38 7.24 -1.05 11.16
CA SER A 38 6.16 -1.84 11.78
C SER A 38 5.71 -3.05 10.96
N LEU A 39 6.10 -3.13 9.69
CA LEU A 39 5.72 -4.22 8.79
C LEU A 39 6.68 -5.41 8.94
N GLY A 40 6.14 -6.62 8.77
CA GLY A 40 6.94 -7.85 8.74
C GLY A 40 7.87 -7.90 7.52
N GLU A 41 9.01 -8.58 7.63
CA GLU A 41 10.08 -8.61 6.60
C GLU A 41 9.60 -9.04 5.20
N SER A 42 8.57 -9.89 5.12
CA SER A 42 8.03 -10.36 3.84
C SER A 42 7.01 -9.43 3.19
N THR A 43 6.71 -8.29 3.81
CA THR A 43 5.69 -7.36 3.32
C THR A 43 6.25 -6.53 2.19
N GLN A 44 5.48 -6.36 1.12
CA GLN A 44 5.84 -5.47 0.01
C GLN A 44 5.07 -4.15 0.09
N LEU A 45 5.77 -3.02 -0.06
CA LEU A 45 5.19 -1.68 -0.15
C LEU A 45 5.15 -1.23 -1.61
N VAL A 46 3.96 -1.09 -2.18
CA VAL A 46 3.77 -0.66 -3.57
C VAL A 46 3.39 0.81 -3.61
N LEU A 47 4.24 1.63 -4.23
CA LEU A 47 4.05 3.07 -4.31
C LEU A 47 3.52 3.50 -5.68
N SER A 48 2.38 4.19 -5.66
CA SER A 48 1.76 4.80 -6.83
C SER A 48 2.03 6.31 -6.83
N PRO A 49 2.12 6.96 -8.02
CA PRO A 49 1.92 8.40 -8.11
C PRO A 49 0.57 8.79 -7.48
N TYR A 50 0.52 9.96 -6.84
CA TYR A 50 -0.72 10.50 -6.28
C TYR A 50 -1.73 10.90 -7.36
N LEU A 51 -1.24 11.48 -8.45
CA LEU A 51 -2.02 11.81 -9.63
C LEU A 51 -1.39 11.17 -10.86
N PRO A 52 -2.18 10.79 -11.88
CA PRO A 52 -1.66 10.09 -13.06
C PRO A 52 -0.54 10.82 -13.83
N HIS A 53 -0.51 12.16 -13.78
CA HIS A 53 0.46 12.99 -14.48
C HIS A 53 1.69 13.35 -13.64
N MET A 54 1.74 12.94 -12.38
CA MET A 54 2.91 13.16 -11.53
C MET A 54 4.03 12.18 -11.88
N PRO A 55 5.30 12.56 -11.65
CA PRO A 55 6.42 11.64 -11.86
C PRO A 55 6.27 10.40 -10.96
N PRO A 56 6.93 9.28 -11.34
CA PRO A 56 7.00 8.10 -10.49
C PRO A 56 7.53 8.43 -9.09
N PRO A 57 7.07 7.70 -8.05
CA PRO A 57 7.59 7.81 -6.70
C PRO A 57 9.13 7.71 -6.63
N ASP A 58 9.77 8.67 -5.97
CA ASP A 58 11.19 8.61 -5.67
C ASP A 58 11.45 7.67 -4.48
N LEU A 59 11.88 6.44 -4.78
CA LEU A 59 12.23 5.45 -3.75
C LEU A 59 13.55 5.77 -3.04
N ALA A 60 14.41 6.63 -3.61
CA ALA A 60 15.66 7.00 -2.98
C ALA A 60 15.46 7.92 -1.77
N ALA A 61 14.32 8.61 -1.69
CA ALA A 61 13.90 9.43 -0.56
C ALA A 61 13.48 8.62 0.69
N LEU A 62 13.39 7.29 0.59
CA LEU A 62 13.05 6.39 1.68
C LEU A 62 14.29 5.88 2.42
N SER A 63 14.10 5.49 3.68
CA SER A 63 15.11 4.75 4.45
C SER A 63 15.53 3.46 3.74
N PRO A 64 16.72 2.90 4.04
CA PRO A 64 17.17 1.65 3.45
C PRO A 64 16.18 0.49 3.64
N ARG A 65 15.52 0.40 4.80
CA ARG A 65 14.51 -0.63 5.08
C ARG A 65 13.29 -0.46 4.18
N ALA A 66 12.65 0.71 4.23
CA ALA A 66 11.47 0.99 3.43
C ALA A 66 11.75 0.81 1.94
N ARG A 67 12.90 1.31 1.45
CA ARG A 67 13.32 1.16 0.06
C ARG A 67 13.47 -0.30 -0.36
N ARG A 68 14.08 -1.16 0.46
CA ARG A 68 14.30 -2.59 0.14
C ARG A 68 12.99 -3.36 -0.07
N MET A 69 11.94 -3.00 0.66
CA MET A 69 10.62 -3.63 0.53
C MET A 69 9.69 -2.90 -0.45
N SER A 70 10.14 -1.79 -1.03
CA SER A 70 9.30 -0.94 -1.89
C SER A 70 9.48 -1.23 -3.38
N SER A 71 8.40 -1.07 -4.14
CA SER A 71 8.41 -1.02 -5.60
C SER A 71 7.46 0.05 -6.11
N THR A 72 7.70 0.60 -7.29
CA THR A 72 6.68 1.43 -7.96
C THR A 72 5.50 0.57 -8.40
N LEU A 73 4.31 1.16 -8.54
CA LEU A 73 3.12 0.48 -9.07
C LEU A 73 3.40 -0.09 -10.47
N GLU A 74 4.11 0.66 -11.31
CA GLU A 74 4.50 0.21 -12.65
C GLU A 74 5.40 -1.04 -12.60
N ALA A 75 6.40 -1.07 -11.71
CA ALA A 75 7.24 -2.24 -11.51
C ALA A 75 6.46 -3.44 -10.94
N PHE A 76 5.47 -3.17 -10.07
CA PHE A 76 4.59 -4.21 -9.53
C PHE A 76 3.72 -4.85 -10.64
N LEU A 77 3.09 -4.04 -11.48
CA LEU A 77 2.22 -4.50 -12.57
C LEU A 77 2.99 -5.29 -13.63
N ARG A 78 4.25 -4.94 -13.90
CA ARG A 78 5.13 -5.69 -14.82
C ARG A 78 5.38 -7.15 -14.43
N ARG A 79 5.11 -7.54 -13.19
CA ARG A 79 5.25 -8.94 -12.73
C ARG A 79 4.15 -9.87 -13.24
N ALA A 80 3.03 -9.31 -13.68
CA ALA A 80 1.93 -10.03 -14.31
C ALA A 80 1.39 -9.17 -15.46
N PRO A 81 2.10 -9.10 -16.60
CA PRO A 81 1.65 -8.38 -17.78
C PRO A 81 0.24 -8.84 -18.19
N LEU A 82 -0.61 -7.91 -18.61
CA LEU A 82 -1.98 -8.22 -19.04
C LEU A 82 -2.00 -9.24 -20.20
N ALA A 83 -0.95 -9.23 -21.03
CA ALA A 83 -0.74 -10.21 -22.09
C ALA A 83 -0.55 -11.64 -21.55
N ASP A 84 0.08 -11.79 -20.39
CA ASP A 84 0.40 -13.09 -19.79
C ASP A 84 -0.80 -13.71 -19.05
N VAL A 85 -1.77 -12.89 -18.64
CA VAL A 85 -3.06 -13.33 -18.07
C VAL A 85 -4.17 -13.50 -19.14
N GLY A 86 -3.79 -13.62 -20.42
CA GLY A 86 -4.75 -13.86 -21.51
C GLY A 86 -5.76 -12.74 -21.73
N GLY A 87 -5.48 -11.53 -21.24
CA GLY A 87 -6.36 -10.37 -21.35
C GLY A 87 -7.62 -10.41 -20.46
N ALA A 88 -7.83 -11.47 -19.67
CA ALA A 88 -8.99 -11.62 -18.80
C ALA A 88 -8.54 -11.87 -17.35
N ILE A 89 -9.23 -11.24 -16.41
CA ILE A 89 -9.02 -11.48 -14.98
C ILE A 89 -9.92 -12.66 -14.58
N ASP A 90 -9.34 -13.69 -13.99
CA ASP A 90 -10.09 -14.79 -13.40
C ASP A 90 -10.75 -14.34 -12.09
N PHE A 91 -12.09 -14.32 -12.07
CA PHE A 91 -12.86 -13.98 -10.88
C PHE A 91 -13.21 -15.25 -10.10
N ALA A 92 -12.63 -15.41 -8.91
CA ALA A 92 -12.91 -16.54 -8.04
C ALA A 92 -14.34 -16.46 -7.45
N PRO A 93 -15.20 -17.49 -7.60
CA PRO A 93 -16.48 -17.55 -6.92
C PRO A 93 -16.30 -17.53 -5.40
N ARG A 94 -17.15 -16.79 -4.68
CA ARG A 94 -17.13 -16.63 -3.23
C ARG A 94 -18.49 -16.98 -2.62
N ALA A 95 -18.50 -17.41 -1.36
CA ALA A 95 -19.72 -17.57 -0.58
C ALA A 95 -20.33 -16.20 -0.25
N PHE A 96 -21.61 -16.18 0.11
CA PHE A 96 -22.31 -14.94 0.47
C PHE A 96 -21.68 -14.24 1.69
N ASP A 97 -21.20 -15.02 2.67
CA ASP A 97 -20.62 -14.52 3.92
C ASP A 97 -19.08 -14.41 3.88
N ASP A 98 -18.45 -14.56 2.71
CA ASP A 98 -17.00 -14.34 2.57
C ASP A 98 -16.63 -12.87 2.82
N GLU A 99 -15.52 -12.65 3.51
CA GLU A 99 -15.01 -11.31 3.83
C GLU A 99 -14.58 -10.56 2.56
N VAL A 100 -15.15 -9.39 2.31
CA VAL A 100 -14.78 -8.52 1.18
C VAL A 100 -13.73 -7.48 1.58
N TYR A 101 -13.87 -6.90 2.77
CA TYR A 101 -12.93 -5.91 3.30
C TYR A 101 -12.97 -5.83 4.83
N VAL A 102 -11.85 -5.42 5.42
CA VAL A 102 -11.76 -5.04 6.82
C VAL A 102 -11.71 -3.51 6.90
N MET A 103 -12.70 -2.89 7.54
CA MET A 103 -12.75 -1.44 7.73
C MET A 103 -12.60 -1.06 9.19
N PHE A 104 -11.53 -0.34 9.51
CA PHE A 104 -11.25 0.08 10.87
C PHE A 104 -12.02 1.34 11.25
N SER A 105 -12.69 1.31 12.40
CA SER A 105 -13.33 2.49 12.99
C SER A 105 -12.46 3.12 14.09
N SER A 106 -12.62 4.43 14.33
CA SER A 106 -12.03 5.10 15.49
C SER A 106 -12.92 4.86 16.72
N GLY A 107 -12.59 3.85 17.52
CA GLY A 107 -13.16 3.72 18.86
C GLY A 107 -12.69 4.84 19.78
N THR A 108 -13.51 5.23 20.76
CA THR A 108 -13.17 6.25 21.77
C THR A 108 -12.25 5.72 22.86
N THR A 109 -12.08 4.40 22.99
CA THR A 109 -11.19 3.73 23.93
C THR A 109 -10.62 2.44 23.32
N GLY A 110 -9.35 2.12 23.63
CA GLY A 110 -8.69 0.86 23.23
C GLY A 110 -8.12 0.84 21.80
N ARG A 111 -7.65 -0.34 21.37
CA ARG A 111 -7.15 -0.54 20.00
C ARG A 111 -8.27 -0.30 18.98
N PRO A 112 -7.98 0.19 17.76
CA PRO A 112 -8.99 0.34 16.71
C PRO A 112 -9.68 -0.99 16.44
N LYS A 113 -11.01 -1.01 16.46
CA LYS A 113 -11.83 -2.19 16.16
C LYS A 113 -11.83 -2.43 14.64
N CYS A 114 -11.56 -3.67 14.26
CA CYS A 114 -11.83 -4.24 12.94
C CYS A 114 -13.00 -5.23 13.05
#